data_AF-A0A9P7YI67-F1
#
_entry.id   AF-A0A9P7YI67-F1
#
_cell.length_a   1.000
_cell.length_b   1.000
_cell.length_c   1.000
_cell.angle_alpha   90.00
_cell.angle_beta   90.00
_cell.angle_gamma   90.00
#
_symmetry.space_group_name_H-M   'P 1'
#
loop_
_entity.id
_entity.type
_entity.pdbx_description
1 polymer ?
#
loop_
_entity_poly.entity_id
_entity_poly.type
_entity_poly.pdbx_seq_one_letter_code
_entity_poly.pdbx_strand_id
1 'polypeptide(L)'
;MESYRHEGTVPNPRVEIYDSHSPGQHDLYNVPIPEPYHGASIQTTSANDTLLTKPAYGAPDYEAPSAYQHVDPDNRLLPFDQEREDQSAVKSKPRFQVSHGTRVVWRIISFVLSLTIIGLIGHMLWLQAKSAVDKFTHKHGASLPAWPEKLKLYPAYLFLAAACVAASINFVALLLVKNTHFSKLRPLISIPSTFFATGLWASAVWYFKSWDNKKDNREYDLWSWTCTHKSFEVSFGNKSIGFGSICAEMTWTYYAGVLILTCEALNLFSQLWNVSQSGTKPMKPKAPKGRKA
;
A
#
# COMPACT_ATOMS: atom_id res chain seq x y z
N MET A 1 -52.63 -12.21 31.70
CA MET A 1 -51.38 -12.95 31.47
C MET A 1 -51.76 -14.20 30.73
N GLU A 2 -51.64 -14.19 29.41
CA GLU A 2 -51.90 -15.36 28.56
C GLU A 2 -50.85 -15.38 27.45
N SER A 3 -50.30 -16.58 27.26
CA SER A 3 -49.07 -16.88 26.54
C SER A 3 -49.42 -17.30 25.12
N TYR A 4 -48.99 -16.53 24.11
CA TYR A 4 -49.10 -16.93 22.71
C TYR A 4 -47.80 -17.63 22.27
N ARG A 5 -47.82 -18.96 22.35
CA ARG A 5 -46.88 -19.88 21.71
C ARG A 5 -47.36 -20.09 20.27
N HIS A 6 -46.67 -19.50 19.29
CA HIS A 6 -46.81 -19.86 17.88
C HIS A 6 -45.73 -20.88 17.51
N GLU A 7 -46.09 -22.16 17.47
CA GLU A 7 -45.35 -23.17 16.71
C GLU A 7 -45.80 -23.06 15.25
N GLY A 8 -45.03 -22.33 14.46
CA GLY A 8 -45.12 -22.34 13.00
C GLY A 8 -44.05 -23.26 12.45
N THR A 9 -44.44 -24.45 12.00
CA THR A 9 -43.59 -25.38 11.27
C THR A 9 -43.29 -24.77 9.90
N VAL A 10 -42.08 -24.23 9.72
CA VAL A 10 -41.62 -23.72 8.42
C VAL A 10 -41.24 -24.92 7.55
N PRO A 11 -41.87 -25.12 6.37
CA PRO A 11 -41.43 -26.13 5.44
C PRO A 11 -40.02 -25.78 4.94
N ASN A 12 -39.11 -26.73 5.12
CA ASN A 12 -37.71 -26.68 4.69
C ASN A 12 -37.64 -26.29 3.20
N PRO A 13 -37.08 -25.12 2.82
CA PRO A 13 -36.89 -24.79 1.42
C PRO A 13 -35.84 -25.74 0.88
N ARG A 14 -36.30 -26.71 0.09
CA ARG A 14 -35.47 -27.56 -0.75
C ARG A 14 -34.60 -26.62 -1.59
N VAL A 15 -33.33 -26.55 -1.25
CA VAL A 15 -32.30 -25.87 -2.04
C VAL A 15 -32.22 -26.65 -3.34
N GLU A 16 -32.96 -26.20 -4.36
CA GLU A 16 -32.72 -26.61 -5.73
C GLU A 16 -31.36 -26.02 -6.12
N ILE A 17 -30.35 -26.88 -6.02
CA ILE A 17 -29.05 -26.66 -6.65
C ILE A 17 -29.36 -26.54 -8.14
N TYR A 18 -29.35 -25.31 -8.66
CA TYR A 18 -29.42 -25.07 -10.10
C TYR A 18 -28.12 -25.60 -10.71
N ASP A 19 -28.15 -26.86 -11.14
CA ASP A 19 -27.16 -27.42 -12.04
C ASP A 19 -27.14 -26.54 -13.29
N SER A 20 -26.02 -25.86 -13.50
CA SER A 20 -25.77 -25.04 -14.69
C SER A 20 -25.50 -25.95 -15.88
N HIS A 21 -26.52 -26.72 -16.28
CA HIS A 21 -26.53 -27.37 -17.58
C HIS A 21 -26.75 -26.27 -18.62
N SER A 22 -25.67 -25.91 -19.31
CA SER A 22 -25.71 -25.04 -20.49
C SER A 22 -25.94 -25.92 -21.72
N PRO A 23 -27.11 -25.85 -22.37
CA PRO A 23 -27.25 -26.28 -23.76
C PRO A 23 -27.26 -25.06 -24.68
N GLY A 24 -26.71 -25.22 -25.87
CA GLY A 24 -27.08 -24.36 -27.00
C GLY A 24 -26.11 -23.23 -27.31
N GLN A 25 -24.92 -23.63 -27.72
CA GLN A 25 -24.18 -22.94 -28.77
C GLN A 25 -25.04 -22.96 -30.04
N HIS A 26 -25.54 -21.80 -30.51
CA HIS A 26 -25.79 -21.50 -31.93
C HIS A 26 -26.08 -20.00 -32.14
N ASP A 27 -25.26 -19.42 -33.02
CA ASP A 27 -25.55 -18.41 -34.03
C ASP A 27 -25.70 -16.92 -33.68
N LEU A 28 -24.64 -16.19 -34.07
CA LEU A 28 -24.67 -15.08 -35.02
C LEU A 28 -25.60 -13.90 -34.70
N TYR A 29 -25.04 -12.87 -34.07
CA TYR A 29 -25.36 -11.50 -34.45
C TYR A 29 -24.09 -10.67 -34.64
N ASN A 30 -23.86 -10.34 -35.91
CA ASN A 30 -23.04 -9.23 -36.37
C ASN A 30 -23.42 -7.96 -35.61
N VAL A 31 -22.53 -7.49 -34.74
CA VAL A 31 -22.59 -6.14 -34.19
C VAL A 31 -21.64 -5.27 -35.02
N PRO A 32 -22.12 -4.19 -35.66
CA PRO A 32 -21.27 -3.25 -36.38
C PRO A 32 -20.22 -2.64 -35.44
N ILE A 33 -18.97 -2.67 -35.89
CA ILE A 33 -17.82 -2.04 -35.26
C ILE A 33 -18.05 -0.52 -35.20
N PRO A 34 -18.09 0.12 -34.03
CA PRO A 34 -18.03 1.58 -33.97
C PRO A 34 -16.64 2.06 -34.37
N GLU A 35 -16.61 3.05 -35.26
CA GLU A 35 -15.41 3.74 -35.73
C GLU A 35 -14.45 4.19 -34.60
N PRO A 36 -13.14 4.26 -34.89
CA PRO A 36 -12.16 4.84 -33.99
C PRO A 36 -12.42 6.34 -33.79
N TYR A 37 -12.70 6.74 -32.56
CA TYR A 37 -12.75 8.14 -32.18
C TYR A 37 -11.39 8.81 -32.42
N HIS A 38 -11.39 9.71 -33.40
CA HIS A 38 -10.32 10.64 -33.69
C HIS A 38 -10.02 11.55 -32.48
N GLY A 39 -8.74 11.88 -32.36
CA GLY A 39 -8.13 12.49 -31.19
C GLY A 39 -8.69 13.84 -30.75
N ALA A 40 -8.71 14.01 -29.43
CA ALA A 40 -8.63 15.31 -28.79
C ALA A 40 -7.17 15.52 -28.35
N SER A 41 -6.45 16.31 -29.14
CA SER A 41 -5.16 16.89 -28.80
C SER A 41 -5.30 17.77 -27.56
N ILE A 42 -4.68 17.38 -26.44
CA ILE A 42 -4.48 18.30 -25.32
C ILE A 42 -3.31 19.21 -25.69
N GLN A 43 -3.66 20.46 -25.97
CA GLN A 43 -2.75 21.58 -26.16
C GLN A 43 -1.84 21.72 -24.93
N THR A 44 -0.55 21.68 -25.21
CA THR A 44 0.52 22.10 -24.31
C THR A 44 0.47 23.62 -24.24
N THR A 45 -0.08 24.16 -23.16
CA THR A 45 -0.03 25.61 -22.91
C THR A 45 1.36 25.97 -22.42
N SER A 46 2.19 26.34 -23.40
CA SER A 46 3.40 27.14 -23.22
C SER A 46 3.02 28.54 -22.75
N ALA A 47 3.51 28.94 -21.58
CA ALA A 47 3.59 30.33 -21.15
C ALA A 47 4.98 30.51 -20.52
N ASN A 48 5.93 30.96 -21.34
CA ASN A 48 6.45 32.33 -21.36
C ASN A 48 7.20 32.73 -20.09
N ASP A 49 8.52 32.56 -20.18
CA ASP A 49 9.53 33.57 -19.94
C ASP A 49 9.10 34.80 -19.12
N THR A 50 9.70 34.93 -17.94
CA THR A 50 10.02 36.25 -17.37
C THR A 50 11.50 36.25 -16.99
N LEU A 51 12.28 36.79 -17.92
CA LEU A 51 13.56 37.45 -17.72
C LEU A 51 13.46 38.55 -16.65
N LEU A 52 14.64 39.00 -16.18
CA LEU A 52 14.91 40.14 -15.28
C LEU A 52 14.56 39.88 -13.80
N THR A 53 15.47 40.04 -12.83
CA THR A 53 16.48 41.09 -12.73
C THR A 53 17.54 40.67 -11.70
N LYS A 54 18.81 40.91 -12.05
CA LYS A 54 19.98 40.81 -11.18
C LYS A 54 20.19 42.18 -10.52
N PRO A 55 20.21 42.31 -9.19
CA PRO A 55 20.85 43.47 -8.57
C PRO A 55 22.34 43.19 -8.38
N ALA A 56 23.13 44.02 -9.03
CA ALA A 56 24.52 44.30 -8.66
C ALA A 56 24.55 45.32 -7.52
N TYR A 57 25.71 45.38 -6.86
CA TYR A 57 26.21 46.37 -5.88
C TYR A 57 26.03 46.05 -4.39
N GLY A 58 27.18 46.09 -3.71
CA GLY A 58 27.29 46.19 -2.25
C GLY A 58 28.54 45.52 -1.68
N ALA A 59 29.73 45.91 -2.13
CA ALA A 59 30.96 45.61 -1.41
C ALA A 59 31.07 46.55 -0.19
N PRO A 60 31.34 46.03 1.03
CA PRO A 60 31.92 46.81 2.10
C PRO A 60 33.44 46.58 2.14
N ASP A 61 34.18 47.63 1.84
CA ASP A 61 35.61 47.78 2.13
C ASP A 61 35.81 47.90 3.64
N TYR A 62 36.37 46.90 4.35
CA TYR A 62 37.00 47.13 5.66
C TYR A 62 38.12 46.11 5.94
N GLU A 63 39.35 46.63 5.84
CA GLU A 63 40.55 46.40 6.66
C GLU A 63 40.91 44.98 7.13
N ALA A 64 41.97 44.45 6.51
CA ALA A 64 42.75 43.33 7.02
C ALA A 64 43.68 43.77 8.17
N PRO A 65 43.66 43.11 9.34
CA PRO A 65 44.77 43.17 10.28
C PRO A 65 45.88 42.24 9.79
N SER A 66 46.99 42.84 9.36
CA SER A 66 48.25 42.16 9.13
C SER A 66 48.81 41.62 10.44
N ALA A 67 48.56 40.35 10.74
CA ALA A 67 49.32 39.59 11.72
C ALA A 67 50.28 38.65 10.97
N TYR A 68 51.43 39.19 10.55
CA TYR A 68 52.57 38.36 10.18
C TYR A 68 53.13 37.75 11.46
N GLN A 69 52.75 36.51 11.70
CA GLN A 69 53.36 35.68 12.73
C GLN A 69 54.75 35.30 12.22
N HIS A 70 55.77 35.79 12.92
CA HIS A 70 57.18 35.52 12.67
C HIS A 70 57.42 34.01 12.83
N VAL A 71 57.54 33.30 11.71
CA VAL A 71 57.88 31.87 11.70
C VAL A 71 59.40 31.76 11.78
N ASP A 72 59.85 31.14 12.87
CA ASP A 72 61.23 30.81 13.19
C ASP A 72 61.81 29.83 12.15
N PRO A 73 62.91 30.16 11.45
CA PRO A 73 63.43 29.35 10.35
C PRO A 73 64.17 28.07 10.76
N ASP A 74 64.37 27.79 12.05
CA ASP A 74 65.21 26.66 12.50
C ASP A 74 64.47 25.36 12.85
N ASN A 75 63.15 25.28 12.69
CA ASN A 75 62.41 24.02 12.85
C ASN A 75 62.29 23.23 11.53
N ARG A 76 63.44 22.71 11.09
CA ARG A 76 63.54 21.74 10.00
C ARG A 76 63.18 20.33 10.50
N LEU A 77 62.31 19.68 9.74
CA LEU A 77 62.10 18.21 9.63
C LEU A 77 61.21 17.54 10.69
N LEU A 78 59.90 17.77 10.58
CA LEU A 78 58.93 16.70 10.80
C LEU A 78 58.48 16.14 9.43
N PRO A 79 58.41 14.81 9.26
CA PRO A 79 58.06 14.17 8.00
C PRO A 79 56.56 14.37 7.72
N PHE A 80 56.24 15.42 6.95
CA PHE A 80 54.87 15.77 6.55
C PHE A 80 54.30 14.91 5.40
N ASP A 81 55.03 13.91 4.94
CA ASP A 81 54.61 13.08 3.80
C ASP A 81 53.76 11.86 4.20
N GLN A 82 53.59 11.55 5.49
CA GLN A 82 52.87 10.34 5.91
C GLN A 82 51.39 10.53 6.27
N GLU A 83 50.92 11.78 6.47
CA GLU A 83 49.50 12.04 6.75
C GLU A 83 48.64 12.28 5.49
N ARG A 84 49.26 12.45 4.31
CA ARG A 84 48.52 12.72 3.08
C ARG A 84 48.02 11.47 2.35
N GLU A 85 48.58 10.28 2.60
CA GLU A 85 48.07 9.03 2.00
C GLU A 85 46.81 8.46 2.70
N ASP A 86 46.50 8.85 3.94
CA ASP A 86 45.33 8.34 4.67
C ASP A 86 44.02 9.11 4.38
N GLN A 87 44.08 10.30 3.76
CA GLN A 87 42.90 11.07 3.35
C GLN A 87 42.43 10.78 1.91
N SER A 88 43.28 10.17 1.09
CA SER A 88 42.93 9.70 -0.27
C SER A 88 42.34 8.29 -0.30
N ALA A 89 42.07 7.68 0.86
CA ALA A 89 41.02 6.68 0.97
C ALA A 89 39.67 7.39 0.77
N VAL A 90 39.42 7.82 -0.48
CA VAL A 90 38.11 8.16 -1.01
C VAL A 90 37.21 7.04 -0.54
N LYS A 91 36.42 7.31 0.51
CA LYS A 91 35.40 6.40 1.02
C LYS A 91 34.52 6.14 -0.18
N SER A 92 34.79 5.05 -0.88
CA SER A 92 34.01 4.56 -1.99
C SER A 92 32.64 4.25 -1.39
N LYS A 93 31.76 5.25 -1.42
CA LYS A 93 30.39 5.12 -0.94
C LYS A 93 29.84 3.91 -1.70
N PRO A 94 29.39 2.85 -1.00
CA PRO A 94 28.80 1.70 -1.68
C PRO A 94 27.67 2.23 -2.58
N ARG A 95 27.79 1.98 -3.88
CA ARG A 95 27.01 2.64 -4.96
C ARG A 95 25.49 2.42 -4.91
N PHE A 96 25.00 1.58 -4.01
CA PHE A 96 23.57 1.27 -3.87
C PHE A 96 23.12 1.28 -2.41
N GLN A 97 23.22 2.44 -1.75
CA GLN A 97 22.42 2.68 -0.55
C GLN A 97 21.02 3.12 -0.99
N VAL A 98 20.01 2.28 -0.73
CA VAL A 98 18.62 2.67 -0.96
C VAL A 98 18.35 3.93 -0.16
N SER A 99 17.99 5.01 -0.86
CA SER A 99 17.85 6.34 -0.24
C SER A 99 16.72 6.32 0.79
N HIS A 100 16.86 7.12 1.85
CA HIS A 100 15.80 7.26 2.85
C HIS A 100 14.48 7.76 2.21
N GLY A 101 14.58 8.52 1.11
CA GLY A 101 13.42 9.03 0.37
C GLY A 101 12.56 7.93 -0.26
N THR A 102 13.16 6.93 -0.93
CA THR A 102 12.36 5.86 -1.57
C THR A 102 11.57 5.06 -0.54
N ARG A 103 12.14 4.79 0.64
CA ARG A 103 11.44 4.13 1.74
C ARG A 103 10.22 4.90 2.23
N VAL A 104 10.33 6.23 2.32
CA VAL A 104 9.20 7.08 2.71
C VAL A 104 8.11 7.05 1.65
N VAL A 105 8.47 7.10 0.36
CA VAL A 105 7.51 7.01 -0.74
C VAL A 105 6.73 5.70 -0.71
N TRP A 106 7.41 4.56 -0.55
CA TRP A 106 6.74 3.25 -0.43
C TRP A 106 5.73 3.22 0.73
N ARG A 107 6.09 3.80 1.89
CA ARG A 107 5.18 3.88 3.04
C ARG A 107 3.97 4.77 2.77
N ILE A 108 4.14 5.89 2.08
CA ILE A 108 3.03 6.78 1.71
C ILE A 108 2.07 6.04 0.77
N ILE A 109 2.59 5.33 -0.23
CA ILE A 109 1.78 4.55 -1.17
C ILE A 109 1.01 3.46 -0.41
N SER A 110 1.68 2.66 0.43
CA SER A 110 1.04 1.65 1.28
C SER A 110 -0.05 2.26 2.19
N PHE A 111 0.22 3.42 2.77
CA PHE A 111 -0.73 4.11 3.65
C PHE A 111 -1.98 4.57 2.90
N VAL A 112 -1.81 5.23 1.75
CA VAL A 112 -2.93 5.69 0.92
C VAL A 112 -3.77 4.52 0.44
N LEU A 113 -3.14 3.46 -0.09
CA LEU A 113 -3.85 2.26 -0.51
C LEU A 113 -4.60 1.58 0.65
N SER A 114 -4.01 1.54 1.85
CA SER A 114 -4.68 0.99 3.03
C SER A 114 -5.92 1.81 3.40
N LEU A 115 -5.85 3.14 3.35
CA LEU A 115 -7.02 4.01 3.58
C LEU A 115 -8.10 3.80 2.51
N THR A 116 -7.71 3.63 1.24
CA THR A 116 -8.66 3.32 0.17
C THR A 116 -9.37 1.99 0.42
N ILE A 117 -8.65 0.95 0.84
CA ILE A 117 -9.24 -0.35 1.18
C ILE A 117 -10.21 -0.22 2.36
N ILE A 118 -9.85 0.53 3.42
CA ILE A 118 -10.75 0.79 4.56
C ILE A 118 -12.03 1.47 4.08
N GLY A 119 -11.91 2.49 3.21
CA GLY A 119 -13.05 3.22 2.65
C GLY A 119 -13.96 2.33 1.81
N LEU A 120 -13.39 1.55 0.88
CA LEU A 120 -14.15 0.67 -0.01
C LEU A 120 -14.83 -0.46 0.76
N ILE A 121 -14.11 -1.17 1.62
CA ILE A 121 -14.71 -2.26 2.42
C ILE A 121 -15.72 -1.70 3.41
N GLY A 122 -15.45 -0.55 4.04
CA GLY A 122 -16.38 0.12 4.94
C GLY A 122 -17.68 0.52 4.24
N HIS A 123 -17.58 1.09 3.03
CA HIS A 123 -18.73 1.43 2.20
C HIS A 123 -19.55 0.17 1.86
N MET A 124 -18.90 -0.94 1.51
CA MET A 124 -19.57 -2.20 1.21
C MET A 124 -20.28 -2.82 2.42
N LEU A 125 -19.62 -2.85 3.57
CA LEU A 125 -20.24 -3.35 4.80
C LEU A 125 -21.42 -2.48 5.23
N TRP A 126 -21.33 -1.16 5.03
CA TRP A 126 -22.43 -0.24 5.28
C TRP A 126 -23.61 -0.49 4.35
N LEU A 127 -23.34 -0.66 3.04
CA LEU A 127 -24.37 -1.01 2.05
C LEU A 127 -25.04 -2.33 2.38
N GLN A 128 -24.26 -3.36 2.71
CA GLN A 128 -24.78 -4.67 3.09
C GLN A 128 -25.65 -4.58 4.35
N ALA A 129 -25.21 -3.86 5.38
CA ALA A 129 -25.99 -3.69 6.61
C ALA A 129 -27.31 -2.95 6.37
N LYS A 130 -27.31 -1.98 5.45
CA LYS A 130 -28.51 -1.20 5.10
C LYS A 130 -29.48 -1.96 4.20
N SER A 131 -28.98 -2.76 3.26
CA SER A 131 -29.79 -3.51 2.30
C SER A 131 -30.08 -4.95 2.73
N ALA A 132 -29.72 -5.34 3.96
CA ALA A 132 -29.96 -6.68 4.50
C ALA A 132 -31.45 -7.08 4.53
N VAL A 133 -32.35 -6.11 4.67
CA VAL A 133 -33.81 -6.32 4.72
C VAL A 133 -34.49 -6.13 3.36
N ASP A 134 -33.78 -5.59 2.38
CA ASP A 134 -34.34 -5.25 1.08
C ASP A 134 -34.49 -6.51 0.22
N LYS A 135 -35.57 -6.53 -0.56
CA LYS A 135 -35.86 -7.59 -1.52
C LYS A 135 -35.79 -7.05 -2.93
N PHE A 136 -35.21 -7.81 -3.85
CA PHE A 136 -35.23 -7.49 -5.26
C PHE A 136 -36.28 -8.31 -5.98
N THR A 137 -36.96 -7.69 -6.94
CA THR A 137 -37.90 -8.38 -7.82
C THR A 137 -37.11 -8.91 -9.02
N HIS A 138 -36.97 -10.23 -9.09
CA HIS A 138 -36.38 -10.88 -10.26
C HIS A 138 -37.25 -10.62 -11.50
N LYS A 139 -36.67 -10.74 -12.70
CA LYS A 139 -37.36 -10.65 -14.00
C LYS A 139 -38.63 -11.52 -14.15
N HIS A 140 -38.86 -12.49 -13.27
CA HIS A 140 -40.05 -13.35 -13.24
C HIS A 140 -41.05 -12.99 -12.13
N GLY A 141 -40.91 -11.83 -11.50
CA GLY A 141 -41.79 -11.36 -10.41
C GLY A 141 -41.51 -11.98 -9.04
N ALA A 142 -40.56 -12.93 -8.94
CA ALA A 142 -40.15 -13.50 -7.66
C ALA A 142 -39.37 -12.48 -6.83
N SER A 143 -39.81 -12.23 -5.60
CA SER A 143 -39.14 -11.35 -4.64
C SER A 143 -38.14 -12.17 -3.83
N LEU A 144 -36.84 -11.96 -4.09
CA LEU A 144 -35.74 -12.66 -3.43
C LEU A 144 -35.01 -11.68 -2.49
N PRO A 145 -34.47 -12.15 -1.36
CA PRO A 145 -33.65 -11.30 -0.49
C PRO A 145 -32.38 -10.87 -1.22
N ALA A 146 -31.98 -9.60 -1.07
CA ALA A 146 -30.78 -9.07 -1.73
C ALA A 146 -29.49 -9.81 -1.33
N TRP A 147 -29.48 -10.39 -0.14
CA TRP A 147 -28.36 -11.14 0.42
C TRP A 147 -28.81 -12.52 0.90
N PRO A 148 -27.95 -13.54 0.82
CA PRO A 148 -28.23 -14.85 1.38
C PRO A 148 -28.29 -14.76 2.92
N GLU A 149 -29.17 -15.55 3.54
CA GLU A 149 -29.36 -15.55 5.01
C GLU A 149 -28.07 -15.84 5.79
N LYS A 150 -27.14 -16.59 5.19
CA LYS A 150 -25.85 -16.99 5.78
C LYS A 150 -24.69 -16.44 4.97
N LEU A 151 -24.60 -15.13 4.85
CA LEU A 151 -23.46 -14.48 4.20
C LEU A 151 -22.24 -14.46 5.14
N LYS A 152 -21.12 -15.03 4.68
CA LYS A 152 -19.87 -15.10 5.45
C LYS A 152 -19.04 -13.85 5.17
N LEU A 153 -19.03 -12.91 6.13
CA LEU A 153 -18.28 -11.65 6.03
C LEU A 153 -16.83 -11.75 6.54
N TYR A 154 -16.39 -12.93 6.99
CA TYR A 154 -15.07 -13.12 7.61
C TYR A 154 -13.90 -12.62 6.75
N PRO A 155 -13.81 -12.90 5.44
CA PRO A 155 -12.69 -12.44 4.63
C PRO A 155 -12.63 -10.91 4.54
N ALA A 156 -13.78 -10.24 4.43
CA ALA A 156 -13.87 -8.78 4.38
C ALA A 156 -13.44 -8.14 5.70
N TYR A 157 -13.91 -8.65 6.84
CA TYR A 157 -13.49 -8.15 8.16
C TYR A 157 -11.99 -8.36 8.41
N LEU A 158 -11.42 -9.48 7.96
CA LEU A 158 -10.00 -9.75 8.08
C LEU A 158 -9.16 -8.77 7.25
N PHE A 159 -9.58 -8.51 6.00
CA PHE A 159 -8.93 -7.52 5.14
C PHE A 159 -9.02 -6.10 5.72
N LEU A 160 -10.19 -5.74 6.27
CA LEU A 160 -10.40 -4.46 6.94
C LEU A 160 -9.50 -4.31 8.17
N ALA A 161 -9.43 -5.34 9.02
CA ALA A 161 -8.57 -5.33 10.20
C ALA A 161 -7.09 -5.22 9.81
N ALA A 162 -6.66 -5.97 8.79
CA ALA A 162 -5.30 -5.89 8.26
C ALA A 162 -4.97 -4.49 7.75
N ALA A 163 -5.88 -3.87 7.00
CA ALA A 163 -5.72 -2.51 6.49
C ALA A 163 -5.64 -1.47 7.62
N CYS A 164 -6.48 -1.57 8.66
CA CYS A 164 -6.43 -0.67 9.82
C CYS A 164 -5.10 -0.75 10.58
N VAL A 165 -4.61 -1.97 10.84
CA VAL A 165 -3.33 -2.19 11.52
C VAL A 165 -2.16 -1.69 10.66
N ALA A 166 -2.15 -2.02 9.37
CA ALA A 166 -1.12 -1.57 8.44
C ALA A 166 -1.10 -0.04 8.27
N ALA A 167 -2.27 0.59 8.18
CA ALA A 167 -2.40 2.04 8.14
C ALA A 167 -1.84 2.68 9.40
N SER A 168 -2.14 2.12 10.57
CA SER A 168 -1.63 2.59 11.86
C SER A 168 -0.10 2.49 11.94
N ILE A 169 0.47 1.36 11.52
CA ILE A 169 1.93 1.15 11.48
C ILE A 169 2.60 2.16 10.54
N ASN A 170 2.06 2.32 9.32
CA ASN A 170 2.63 3.25 8.35
C ASN A 170 2.47 4.72 8.79
N PHE A 171 1.36 5.07 9.42
CA PHE A 171 1.14 6.40 10.00
C PHE A 171 2.17 6.70 11.12
N VAL A 172 2.35 5.78 12.07
CA VAL A 172 3.36 5.92 13.13
C VAL A 172 4.77 6.03 12.54
N ALA A 173 5.11 5.23 11.53
CA ALA A 173 6.40 5.31 10.85
C ALA A 173 6.62 6.68 10.19
N LEU A 174 5.61 7.26 9.56
CA LEU A 174 5.68 8.61 8.96
C LEU A 174 5.84 9.70 10.02
N LEU A 175 5.14 9.59 11.16
CA LEU A 175 5.32 10.51 12.29
C LEU A 175 6.74 10.44 12.86
N LEU A 176 7.29 9.24 12.99
CA LEU A 176 8.68 9.05 13.44
C LEU A 176 9.67 9.69 12.48
N VAL A 177 9.42 9.68 11.16
CA VAL A 177 10.28 10.35 10.16
C VAL A 177 10.24 11.88 10.31
N LYS A 178 9.08 12.45 10.63
CA LYS A 178 8.92 13.89 10.86
C LYS A 178 9.63 14.35 12.15
N ASN A 179 9.58 13.55 13.22
CA ASN A 179 10.10 13.93 14.52
C ASN A 179 11.59 13.56 14.69
N THR A 180 12.49 14.55 14.70
CA THR A 180 13.95 14.36 14.83
C THR A 180 14.36 13.82 16.20
N HIS A 181 13.56 14.08 17.24
CA HIS A 181 13.81 13.65 18.62
C HIS A 181 13.89 12.11 18.76
N PHE A 182 13.16 11.37 17.92
CA PHE A 182 13.12 9.90 17.96
C PHE A 182 14.10 9.22 16.99
N SER A 183 15.04 9.97 16.41
CA SER A 183 15.98 9.47 15.40
C SER A 183 16.74 8.19 15.80
N LYS A 184 17.11 8.05 17.08
CA LYS A 184 17.79 6.86 17.61
C LYS A 184 16.92 5.60 17.69
N LEU A 185 15.60 5.76 17.87
CA LEU A 185 14.64 4.65 17.96
C LEU A 185 14.10 4.21 16.60
N ARG A 186 14.22 5.05 15.57
CA ARG A 186 13.75 4.77 14.20
C ARG A 186 14.19 3.41 13.66
N PRO A 187 15.49 3.03 13.64
CA PRO A 187 15.90 1.75 13.06
C PRO A 187 15.42 0.55 13.90
N LEU A 188 15.37 0.69 15.23
CA LEU A 188 14.97 -0.37 16.14
C LEU A 188 13.49 -0.75 15.98
N ILE A 189 12.63 0.23 15.72
CA ILE A 189 11.18 0.02 15.58
C ILE A 189 10.78 -0.22 14.12
N SER A 190 11.47 0.39 13.15
CA SER A 190 11.08 0.31 11.73
C SER A 190 11.21 -1.09 11.14
N ILE A 191 12.28 -1.83 11.45
CA ILE A 191 12.50 -3.17 10.88
C ILE A 191 11.42 -4.16 11.35
N PRO A 192 11.20 -4.38 12.66
CA PRO A 192 10.19 -5.32 13.13
C PRO A 192 8.76 -4.90 12.74
N SER A 193 8.44 -3.61 12.72
CA SER A 193 7.12 -3.15 12.27
C SER A 193 6.86 -3.41 10.79
N THR A 194 7.86 -3.23 9.92
CA THR A 194 7.74 -3.54 8.48
C THR A 194 7.62 -5.05 8.26
N PHE A 195 8.38 -5.85 9.01
CA PHE A 195 8.28 -7.31 8.97
C PHE A 195 6.87 -7.79 9.35
N PHE A 196 6.33 -7.24 10.45
CA PHE A 196 4.97 -7.55 10.91
C PHE A 196 3.91 -7.11 9.88
N ALA A 197 4.02 -5.90 9.33
CA ALA A 197 3.11 -5.42 8.29
C ALA A 197 3.14 -6.30 7.02
N THR A 198 4.34 -6.72 6.60
CA THR A 198 4.52 -7.62 5.44
C THR A 198 3.88 -8.98 5.71
N GLY A 199 4.12 -9.57 6.89
CA GLY A 199 3.53 -10.85 7.29
C GLY A 199 2.00 -10.79 7.41
N LEU A 200 1.47 -9.66 7.90
CA LEU A 200 0.04 -9.42 7.99
C LEU A 200 -0.61 -9.37 6.61
N TRP A 201 -0.04 -8.63 5.66
CA TRP A 201 -0.56 -8.60 4.28
C TRP A 201 -0.39 -9.94 3.56
N ALA A 202 0.74 -10.62 3.75
CA ALA A 202 0.97 -11.94 3.16
C ALA A 202 -0.08 -12.95 3.65
N SER A 203 -0.34 -12.98 4.96
CA SER A 203 -1.35 -13.85 5.55
C SER A 203 -2.76 -13.47 5.12
N ALA A 204 -3.11 -12.17 5.04
CA ALA A 204 -4.41 -11.71 4.57
C ALA A 204 -4.68 -12.07 3.10
N VAL A 205 -3.73 -11.79 2.20
CA VAL A 205 -3.84 -12.13 0.77
C VAL A 205 -3.90 -13.63 0.57
N TRP A 206 -3.06 -14.39 1.27
CA TRP A 206 -3.06 -15.85 1.19
C TRP A 206 -4.36 -16.45 1.73
N TYR A 207 -4.86 -15.95 2.86
CA TYR A 207 -6.13 -16.39 3.43
C TYR A 207 -7.28 -16.13 2.48
N PHE A 208 -7.34 -14.93 1.88
CA PHE A 208 -8.35 -14.57 0.89
C PHE A 208 -8.32 -15.51 -0.32
N LYS A 209 -7.12 -15.79 -0.86
CA LYS A 209 -6.97 -16.70 -2.00
C LYS A 209 -7.30 -18.15 -1.64
N SER A 210 -6.93 -18.60 -0.45
CA SER A 210 -7.25 -19.94 0.07
C SER A 210 -8.75 -20.11 0.28
N TRP A 211 -9.44 -19.04 0.68
CA TRP A 211 -10.89 -19.01 0.84
C TRP A 211 -11.61 -19.14 -0.51
N ASP A 212 -11.17 -18.37 -1.51
CA ASP A 212 -11.69 -18.39 -2.88
C ASP A 212 -11.57 -19.77 -3.56
N ASN A 213 -10.49 -20.52 -3.28
CA ASN A 213 -10.27 -21.84 -3.87
C ASN A 213 -11.19 -22.95 -3.31
N LYS A 214 -11.86 -22.73 -2.16
CA LYS A 214 -12.73 -23.75 -1.55
C LYS A 214 -14.12 -23.69 -2.17
N LYS A 215 -14.49 -24.72 -2.94
CA LYS A 215 -15.79 -24.82 -3.64
C LYS A 215 -16.99 -24.53 -2.73
N ASP A 216 -17.05 -25.13 -1.55
CA ASP A 216 -18.17 -24.97 -0.60
C ASP A 216 -18.29 -23.55 0.01
N ASN A 217 -17.24 -22.74 -0.05
CA ASN A 217 -17.24 -21.38 0.49
C ASN A 217 -17.47 -20.31 -0.57
N ARG A 218 -17.34 -20.66 -1.85
CA ARG A 218 -17.44 -19.72 -2.97
C ARG A 218 -18.87 -19.19 -3.14
N GLU A 219 -19.87 -19.93 -2.71
CA GLU A 219 -21.28 -19.52 -2.86
C GLU A 219 -21.75 -18.55 -1.78
N TYR A 220 -21.02 -18.41 -0.67
CA TYR A 220 -21.49 -17.68 0.52
C TYR A 220 -20.60 -16.51 0.95
N ASP A 221 -19.55 -16.20 0.18
CA ASP A 221 -18.71 -15.03 0.44
C ASP A 221 -19.26 -13.79 -0.26
N LEU A 222 -19.10 -12.61 0.37
CA LEU A 222 -19.57 -11.32 -0.13
C LEU A 222 -19.04 -11.05 -1.54
N TRP A 223 -17.75 -11.31 -1.77
CA TRP A 223 -17.12 -11.07 -3.06
C TRP A 223 -17.65 -12.00 -4.15
N SER A 224 -17.60 -13.32 -3.91
CA SER A 224 -18.05 -14.30 -4.90
C SER A 224 -19.54 -14.21 -5.19
N TRP A 225 -20.37 -13.90 -4.19
CA TRP A 225 -21.81 -13.66 -4.36
C TRP A 225 -22.07 -12.49 -5.31
N THR A 226 -21.49 -11.32 -4.99
CA THR A 226 -21.68 -10.08 -5.75
C THR A 226 -21.15 -10.22 -7.19
N CYS A 227 -20.05 -10.95 -7.39
CA CYS A 227 -19.50 -11.21 -8.72
C CYS A 227 -20.31 -12.22 -9.54
N THR A 228 -20.85 -13.26 -8.91
CA THR A 228 -21.75 -14.23 -9.58
C THR A 228 -23.05 -13.54 -10.02
N HIS A 229 -23.52 -12.60 -9.21
CA HIS A 229 -24.79 -11.90 -9.39
C HIS A 229 -24.59 -10.50 -10.00
N LYS A 230 -23.50 -10.26 -10.75
CA LYS A 230 -23.14 -8.93 -11.28
C LYS A 230 -24.22 -8.24 -12.12
N SER A 231 -25.14 -9.02 -12.71
CA SER A 231 -26.23 -8.55 -13.56
C SER A 231 -27.47 -8.11 -12.77
N PHE A 232 -27.48 -8.31 -11.45
CA PHE A 232 -28.59 -7.94 -10.60
C PHE A 232 -28.40 -6.51 -10.07
N GLU A 233 -29.51 -5.78 -10.07
CA GLU A 233 -29.60 -4.44 -9.53
C GLU A 233 -30.53 -4.47 -8.32
N VAL A 234 -30.07 -3.91 -7.21
CA VAL A 234 -30.88 -3.77 -6.01
C VAL A 234 -31.34 -2.32 -5.93
N SER A 235 -32.65 -2.12 -5.84
CA SER A 235 -33.22 -0.81 -5.58
C SER A 235 -32.96 -0.46 -4.12
N PHE A 236 -32.03 0.47 -3.88
CA PHE A 236 -31.72 1.01 -2.57
C PHE A 236 -32.26 2.44 -2.46
N GLY A 237 -33.47 2.57 -1.92
CA GLY A 237 -34.21 3.83 -1.94
C GLY A 237 -34.51 4.30 -3.38
N ASN A 238 -34.11 5.53 -3.72
CA ASN A 238 -34.29 6.13 -5.06
C ASN A 238 -33.14 5.82 -6.04
N LYS A 239 -32.18 4.96 -5.67
CA LYS A 239 -31.01 4.63 -6.49
C LYS A 239 -30.93 3.12 -6.72
N SER A 240 -30.63 2.69 -7.94
CA SER A 240 -30.25 1.30 -8.21
C SER A 240 -28.76 1.13 -7.93
N ILE A 241 -28.42 0.13 -7.11
CA ILE A 241 -27.04 -0.29 -6.88
C ILE A 241 -26.84 -1.60 -7.62
N GLY A 242 -26.02 -1.56 -8.67
CA GLY A 242 -25.64 -2.75 -9.42
C GLY A 242 -24.60 -3.55 -8.64
N PHE A 243 -24.84 -4.85 -8.45
CA PHE A 243 -23.85 -5.75 -7.86
C PHE A 243 -22.54 -5.82 -8.67
N GLY A 244 -22.60 -5.50 -9.97
CA GLY A 244 -21.41 -5.35 -10.81
C GLY A 244 -20.42 -4.30 -10.31
N SER A 245 -20.89 -3.15 -9.79
CA SER A 245 -20.01 -2.12 -9.21
C SER A 245 -19.33 -2.64 -7.95
N ILE A 246 -20.10 -3.29 -7.08
CA ILE A 246 -19.60 -3.90 -5.84
C ILE A 246 -18.52 -4.96 -6.14
N CYS A 247 -18.78 -5.82 -7.13
CA CYS A 247 -17.80 -6.82 -7.57
C CYS A 247 -16.50 -6.17 -8.08
N ALA A 248 -16.61 -5.11 -8.87
CA ALA A 248 -15.44 -4.38 -9.39
C ALA A 248 -14.64 -3.74 -8.24
N GLU A 249 -15.31 -3.11 -7.28
CA GLU A 249 -14.67 -2.50 -6.09
C GLU A 249 -13.96 -3.56 -5.24
N MET A 250 -14.58 -4.70 -4.97
CA MET A 250 -13.96 -5.80 -4.20
C MET A 250 -12.80 -6.47 -4.96
N THR A 251 -12.90 -6.56 -6.29
CA THR A 251 -11.80 -7.03 -7.12
C THR A 251 -10.63 -6.06 -7.07
N TRP A 252 -10.91 -4.76 -7.10
CA TRP A 252 -9.90 -3.71 -6.98
C TRP A 252 -9.23 -3.72 -5.60
N THR A 253 -9.98 -3.92 -4.50
CA THR A 253 -9.38 -4.00 -3.15
C THR A 253 -8.45 -5.20 -3.00
N TYR A 254 -8.75 -6.34 -3.63
CA TYR A 254 -7.85 -7.49 -3.67
C TYR A 254 -6.52 -7.15 -4.35
N TYR A 255 -6.57 -6.58 -5.56
CA TYR A 255 -5.36 -6.17 -6.28
C TYR A 255 -4.59 -5.07 -5.54
N ALA A 256 -5.29 -4.12 -4.91
CA ALA A 256 -4.67 -3.12 -4.05
C ALA A 256 -3.93 -3.78 -2.87
N GLY A 257 -4.52 -4.82 -2.24
CA GLY A 257 -3.86 -5.60 -1.19
C GLY A 257 -2.59 -6.29 -1.67
N VAL A 258 -2.60 -6.87 -2.87
CA VAL A 258 -1.40 -7.46 -3.50
C VAL A 258 -0.33 -6.39 -3.76
N LEU A 259 -0.73 -5.21 -4.26
CA LEU A 259 0.20 -4.09 -4.45
C LEU A 259 0.82 -3.62 -3.13
N ILE A 260 0.04 -3.50 -2.06
CA ILE A 260 0.58 -3.15 -0.73
C ILE A 260 1.59 -4.21 -0.27
N LEU A 261 1.27 -5.50 -0.42
CA LEU A 261 2.20 -6.58 -0.08
C LEU A 261 3.52 -6.45 -0.84
N THR A 262 3.48 -6.14 -2.15
CA THR A 262 4.71 -5.92 -2.94
C THR A 262 5.49 -4.69 -2.45
N CYS A 263 4.82 -3.59 -2.11
CA CYS A 263 5.46 -2.38 -1.58
C CYS A 263 6.14 -2.64 -0.23
N GLU A 264 5.45 -3.32 0.69
CA GLU A 264 6.00 -3.68 2.01
C GLU A 264 7.16 -4.68 1.89
N ALA A 265 7.06 -5.66 0.99
CA ALA A 265 8.14 -6.61 0.73
C ALA A 265 9.39 -5.93 0.17
N LEU A 266 9.25 -5.00 -0.79
CA LEU A 266 10.35 -4.18 -1.31
C LEU A 266 10.96 -3.30 -0.21
N ASN A 267 10.13 -2.70 0.63
CA ASN A 267 10.60 -1.89 1.75
C ASN A 267 11.39 -2.74 2.76
N LEU A 268 10.89 -3.92 3.14
CA LEU A 268 11.58 -4.87 4.01
C LEU A 268 12.91 -5.34 3.39
N PHE A 269 12.88 -5.74 2.12
CA PHE A 269 14.08 -6.15 1.38
C PHE A 269 15.15 -5.05 1.39
N SER A 270 14.75 -3.79 1.13
CA SER A 270 15.67 -2.66 1.17
C SER A 270 16.30 -2.41 2.55
N GLN A 271 15.58 -2.74 3.63
CA GLN A 271 16.08 -2.61 5.00
C GLN A 271 17.08 -3.72 5.31
N LEU A 272 16.74 -4.97 5.00
CA LEU A 272 17.62 -6.13 5.21
C LEU A 272 18.89 -6.04 4.37
N TRP A 273 18.79 -5.60 3.11
CA TRP A 273 19.94 -5.41 2.24
C TRP A 273 20.95 -4.40 2.82
N ASN A 274 20.46 -3.26 3.32
CA ASN A 274 21.32 -2.25 3.93
C ASN A 274 21.99 -2.75 5.23
N VAL A 275 21.30 -3.59 6.02
CA VAL A 275 21.89 -4.21 7.22
C VAL A 275 22.95 -5.24 6.84
N SER A 276 22.67 -6.11 5.86
CA SER A 276 23.62 -7.12 5.38
C SER A 276 24.93 -6.50 4.88
N GLN A 277 24.85 -5.43 4.10
CA GLN A 277 26.02 -4.67 3.61
C GLN A 277 26.81 -3.97 4.73
N SER A 278 26.20 -3.72 5.89
CA SER A 278 26.90 -3.12 7.03
C SER A 278 27.73 -4.13 7.83
N GLY A 279 27.35 -5.41 7.80
CA GLY A 279 28.01 -6.50 8.54
C GLY A 279 29.29 -7.03 7.88
N THR A 280 29.52 -6.76 6.60
CA THR A 280 30.68 -7.26 5.83
C THR A 280 31.92 -6.37 5.92
N LYS A 281 31.93 -5.33 6.75
CA LYS A 281 33.13 -4.49 6.91
C LYS A 281 34.21 -5.27 7.67
N PRO A 282 35.34 -5.64 7.04
CA PRO A 282 36.42 -6.33 7.74
C PRO A 282 36.90 -5.43 8.88
N MET A 283 36.97 -5.98 10.10
CA MET A 283 37.56 -5.27 11.23
C MET A 283 39.00 -4.91 10.86
N LYS A 284 39.30 -3.60 10.74
CA LYS A 284 40.69 -3.17 10.57
C LYS A 284 41.49 -3.72 11.76
N PRO A 285 42.56 -4.49 11.54
CA PRO A 285 43.40 -5.00 12.62
C PRO A 285 43.91 -3.81 13.44
N LYS A 286 43.70 -3.86 14.76
CA LYS A 286 44.24 -2.86 15.69
C LYS A 286 45.76 -2.89 15.58
N ALA A 287 46.35 -1.79 15.10
CA ALA A 287 47.80 -1.64 15.07
C ALA A 287 48.37 -1.85 16.48
N PRO A 288 49.45 -2.65 16.63
CA PRO A 288 50.05 -2.90 17.93
C PRO A 288 50.52 -1.56 18.53
N LYS A 289 50.06 -1.27 19.76
CA LYS A 289 50.58 -0.13 20.54
C LYS A 289 52.07 -0.36 20.77
N GLY A 290 52.90 0.43 20.11
CA GLY A 290 54.34 0.46 20.34
C GLY A 290 54.63 0.65 21.82
N ARG A 291 55.25 -0.36 22.42
CA ARG A 291 55.77 -0.32 23.79
C ARG A 291 56.95 0.65 23.77
N LYS A 292 56.81 1.82 24.39
CA LYS A 292 57.94 2.74 24.60
C LYS A 292 58.95 2.01 25.50
N ALA A 293 60.18 1.91 25.00
CA ALA A 293 61.36 1.48 25.76
C ALA A 293 61.85 2.63 26.64
#